data_AF-A0A8T6GB97-F1
#
_entry.id   AF-A0A8T6GB97-F1
#
_cell.length_a   1.000
_cell.length_b   1.000
_cell.length_c   1.000
_cell.angle_alpha   90.00
_cell.angle_beta   90.00
_cell.angle_gamma   90.00
#
_symmetry.space_group_name_H-M   'P 1'
#
loop_
_entity.id
_entity.type
_entity.pdbx_description
1 polymer ?
#
loop_
_entity_poly.entity_id
_entity_poly.type
_entity_poly.pdbx_seq_one_letter_code
_entity_poly.pdbx_strand_id
1 'polypeptide(L)'
;MLANPQIIVDLLDSDPAILEMVRSRVLTPELLALPELHAQLAAEVREFAAEMREFAAKTDARLSKVEDEIVVMRGDIDRMSGKIDRTESSVGHLKGFFVETTARNKEDSIALQVGEQNGLRFLFHTLQPVRRSERRTFMQVMRNDELPPPGLSDGEIVSFVQADHIISIDDSSSGKTYIAIEASYVGDTRGAQRAVRNANIINVLTGANSYAVVAGCHSTDGLFEMAERGEVIWHLVPVDELNA
;
A
#
# COMPACT_ATOMS: atom_id res chain seq x y z
N MET A 1 88.41 -1.93 16.19
CA MET A 1 88.64 -1.80 17.64
C MET A 1 88.07 -0.45 18.05
N LEU A 2 86.88 -0.44 18.66
CA LEU A 2 86.39 0.77 19.32
C LEU A 2 87.28 0.96 20.56
N ALA A 3 87.92 2.11 20.70
CA ALA A 3 88.68 2.45 21.90
C ALA A 3 87.76 2.28 23.12
N ASN A 4 88.29 1.72 24.21
CA ASN A 4 87.55 1.57 25.45
C ASN A 4 86.99 2.95 25.85
N PRO A 5 85.66 3.12 26.03
CA PRO A 5 85.05 4.41 26.38
C PRO A 5 85.72 5.08 27.58
N GLN A 6 86.24 4.28 28.52
CA GLN A 6 86.95 4.77 29.69
C GLN A 6 88.24 5.53 29.31
N ILE A 7 88.97 5.06 28.29
CA ILE A 7 90.19 5.73 27.80
C ILE A 7 89.86 7.12 27.21
N ILE A 8 88.70 7.27 26.59
CA ILE A 8 88.25 8.56 26.03
C ILE A 8 87.89 9.52 27.16
N VAL A 9 87.18 9.04 28.20
CA VAL A 9 86.84 9.85 29.38
C VAL A 9 88.10 10.28 30.12
N ASP A 10 89.01 9.34 30.40
CA ASP A 10 90.26 9.63 31.10
C ASP A 10 91.14 10.65 30.33
N LEU A 11 91.15 10.59 28.99
CA LEU A 11 91.85 11.56 28.13
C LEU A 11 91.22 12.95 28.19
N LEU A 12 89.88 13.04 28.22
CA LEU A 12 89.15 14.30 28.31
C LEU A 12 89.32 14.97 29.68
N ASP A 13 89.39 14.18 30.75
CA ASP A 13 89.63 14.70 32.11
C ASP A 13 91.08 15.18 32.31
N SER A 14 92.03 14.61 31.57
CA SER A 14 93.46 14.90 31.69
C SER A 14 93.92 16.14 30.91
N ASP A 15 93.22 16.53 29.84
CA ASP A 15 93.58 17.67 28.98
C ASP A 15 92.37 18.60 28.71
N PRO A 16 92.27 19.74 29.43
CA PRO A 16 91.19 20.71 29.26
C PRO A 16 91.06 21.26 27.83
N ALA A 17 92.14 21.31 27.05
CA ALA A 17 92.11 21.83 25.69
C ALA A 17 91.41 20.85 24.73
N ILE A 18 91.65 19.53 24.90
CA ILE A 18 90.96 18.48 24.14
C ILE A 18 89.48 18.45 24.52
N LEU A 19 89.15 18.58 25.81
CA LEU A 19 87.78 18.68 26.27
C LEU A 19 87.03 19.84 25.60
N GLU A 20 87.62 21.03 25.54
CA GLU A 20 86.98 22.20 24.92
C GLU A 20 86.87 22.07 23.39
N MET A 21 87.84 21.42 22.73
CA MET A 21 87.72 21.06 21.31
C MET A 21 86.57 20.08 21.06
N VAL A 22 86.44 19.03 21.87
CA VAL A 22 85.34 18.08 21.75
C VAL A 22 84.01 18.76 22.08
N ARG A 23 83.98 19.62 23.09
CA ARG A 23 82.81 20.40 23.48
C ARG A 23 82.34 21.32 22.35
N SER A 24 83.23 22.09 21.74
CA SER A 24 82.89 22.95 20.59
C SER A 24 82.47 22.18 19.33
N ARG A 25 82.92 20.92 19.18
CA ARG A 25 82.55 20.05 18.07
C ARG A 25 81.23 19.30 18.29
N VAL A 26 80.90 18.97 19.54
CA VAL A 26 79.74 18.15 19.92
C VAL A 26 78.56 19.01 20.39
N LEU A 27 78.81 20.03 21.22
CA LEU A 27 77.79 20.97 21.70
C LEU A 27 77.63 22.11 20.69
N THR A 28 77.24 21.76 19.47
CA THR A 28 76.88 22.78 18.49
C THR A 28 75.63 23.54 18.99
N PRO A 29 75.45 24.81 18.61
CA PRO A 29 74.29 25.60 19.00
C PRO A 29 72.95 24.89 18.69
N GLU A 30 72.89 24.11 17.61
CA GLU A 30 71.72 23.33 17.22
C GLU A 30 71.41 22.22 18.23
N LEU A 31 72.44 21.53 18.74
CA LEU A 31 72.26 20.48 19.76
C LEU A 31 71.84 21.09 21.11
N LEU A 32 72.37 22.26 21.45
CA LEU A 32 71.98 23.00 22.66
C LEU A 32 70.56 23.56 22.58
N ALA A 33 70.06 23.89 21.37
CA ALA A 33 68.69 24.37 21.14
C ALA A 33 67.64 23.25 21.04
N LEU A 34 68.07 21.99 20.90
CA LEU A 34 67.16 20.85 20.73
C LEU A 34 66.08 20.71 21.83
N PRO A 35 66.38 20.93 23.13
CA PRO A 35 65.35 20.88 24.17
C PRO A 35 64.26 21.94 23.98
N GLU A 36 64.61 23.13 23.49
CA GLU A 36 63.66 24.21 23.21
C GLU A 36 62.78 23.86 22.01
N LEU A 37 63.39 23.38 20.91
CA LEU A 37 62.63 22.91 19.73
C LEU A 37 61.68 21.77 20.08
N HIS A 38 62.12 20.82 20.92
CA HIS A 38 61.26 19.74 21.39
C HIS A 38 60.12 20.25 22.28
N ALA A 39 60.37 21.25 23.13
CA ALA A 39 59.33 21.89 23.93
C ALA A 39 58.30 22.64 23.08
N GLN A 40 58.74 23.33 22.03
CA GLN A 40 57.87 24.02 21.06
C GLN A 40 57.01 23.01 20.30
N LEU A 41 57.61 21.96 19.73
CA LEU A 41 56.87 20.90 19.05
C LEU A 41 55.86 20.22 20.00
N ALA A 42 56.25 19.94 21.24
CA ALA A 42 55.35 19.35 22.22
C ALA A 42 54.21 20.31 22.63
N ALA A 43 54.40 21.62 22.51
CA ALA A 43 53.32 22.60 22.70
C ALA A 43 52.36 22.59 21.50
N GLU A 44 52.88 22.67 20.28
CA GLU A 44 52.07 22.64 19.04
C GLU A 44 51.27 21.34 18.92
N VAL A 45 51.88 20.18 19.21
CA VAL A 45 51.19 18.89 19.20
C VAL A 45 50.06 18.85 20.24
N ARG A 46 50.25 19.47 21.42
CA ARG A 46 49.20 19.53 22.44
C ARG A 46 48.04 20.44 22.03
N GLU A 47 48.34 21.57 21.40
CA GLU A 47 47.35 22.49 20.87
C GLU A 47 46.55 21.85 19.74
N PHE A 48 47.23 21.28 18.73
CA PHE A 48 46.59 20.53 17.65
C PHE A 48 45.73 19.38 18.17
N ALA A 49 46.21 18.62 19.18
CA ALA A 49 45.42 17.56 19.80
C ALA A 49 44.18 18.11 20.53
N ALA A 50 44.22 19.32 21.07
CA ALA A 50 43.05 19.96 21.66
C ALA A 50 42.03 20.38 20.58
N GLU A 51 42.49 21.02 19.50
CA GLU A 51 41.65 21.41 18.37
C GLU A 51 40.97 20.19 17.72
N MET A 52 41.71 19.10 17.52
CA MET A 52 41.17 17.87 16.95
C MET A 52 40.09 17.23 17.84
N ARG A 53 40.26 17.28 19.17
CA ARG A 53 39.22 16.82 20.11
C ARG A 53 37.97 17.70 20.05
N GLU A 54 38.13 19.01 19.96
CA GLU A 54 37.00 19.93 19.84
C GLU A 54 36.26 19.73 18.51
N PHE A 55 37.00 19.56 17.42
CA PHE A 55 36.44 19.27 16.10
C PHE A 55 35.67 17.94 16.09
N ALA A 56 36.22 16.89 16.69
CA ALA A 56 35.55 15.60 16.84
C ALA A 56 34.24 15.76 17.63
N ALA A 57 34.29 16.42 18.79
CA ALA A 57 33.09 16.65 19.61
C ALA A 57 32.00 17.46 18.87
N LYS A 58 32.38 18.49 18.11
CA LYS A 58 31.45 19.26 17.27
C LYS A 58 30.85 18.42 16.14
N THR A 59 31.64 17.54 15.54
CA THR A 59 31.18 16.65 14.47
C THR A 59 30.21 15.60 15.01
N ASP A 60 30.52 14.98 16.15
CA ASP A 60 29.64 14.02 16.83
C ASP A 60 28.30 14.66 17.20
N ALA A 61 28.32 15.88 17.74
CA ALA A 61 27.10 16.62 18.07
C ALA A 61 26.25 16.94 16.83
N ARG A 62 26.88 17.28 15.70
CA ARG A 62 26.17 17.50 14.43
C ARG A 62 25.57 16.21 13.87
N LEU A 63 26.32 15.11 13.92
CA LEU A 63 25.85 13.79 13.47
C LEU A 63 24.66 13.33 14.30
N SER A 64 24.74 13.42 15.63
CA SER A 64 23.62 13.09 16.52
C SER A 64 22.37 13.92 16.20
N LYS A 65 22.52 15.22 15.94
CA LYS A 65 21.38 16.07 15.54
C LYS A 65 20.76 15.62 14.20
N VAL A 66 21.60 15.28 13.22
CA VAL A 66 21.13 14.78 11.92
C VAL A 66 20.40 13.44 12.07
N GLU A 67 20.90 12.54 12.94
CA GLU A 67 20.23 11.27 13.26
C GLU A 67 18.84 11.51 13.86
N ASP A 68 18.72 12.44 14.82
CA ASP A 68 17.43 12.80 15.42
C ASP A 68 16.45 13.36 14.37
N GLU A 69 16.92 14.26 13.50
CA GLU A 69 16.11 14.82 12.40
C GLU A 69 15.65 13.72 11.42
N ILE A 70 16.51 12.75 11.11
CA ILE A 70 16.16 11.59 10.26
C ILE A 70 15.07 10.72 10.91
N VAL A 71 15.15 10.48 12.22
CA VAL A 71 14.12 9.72 12.96
C VAL A 71 12.77 10.44 12.88
N VAL A 72 12.75 11.76 13.06
CA VAL A 72 11.53 12.57 12.92
C VAL A 72 10.97 12.48 11.50
N MET A 73 11.81 12.70 10.48
CA MET A 73 11.37 12.61 9.07
C MET A 73 10.79 11.24 8.72
N ARG A 74 11.38 10.15 9.24
CA ARG A 74 10.84 8.79 9.04
C ARG A 74 9.44 8.66 9.63
N GLY A 75 9.23 9.16 10.85
CA GLY A 75 7.90 9.18 11.48
C GLY A 75 6.86 10.01 10.70
N ASP A 76 7.30 11.08 10.05
CA ASP A 76 6.43 11.91 9.20
C ASP A 76 6.03 11.17 7.92
N ILE A 77 6.99 10.50 7.27
CA ILE A 77 6.77 9.67 6.07
C ILE A 77 5.79 8.53 6.38
N ASP A 78 5.94 7.83 7.51
CA ASP A 78 5.03 6.75 7.90
C ASP A 78 3.60 7.27 8.11
N ARG A 79 3.45 8.44 8.74
CA ARG A 79 2.14 9.10 8.93
C ARG A 79 1.51 9.55 7.61
N MET A 80 2.32 10.06 6.67
CA MET A 80 1.84 10.43 5.34
C MET A 80 1.39 9.21 4.54
N SER A 81 2.17 8.13 4.56
CA SER A 81 1.82 6.87 3.90
C SER A 81 0.47 6.34 4.40
N GLY A 82 0.27 6.29 5.72
CA GLY A 82 -1.02 5.87 6.27
C GLY A 82 -2.19 6.83 5.97
N LYS A 83 -1.95 8.11 5.70
CA LYS A 83 -2.99 9.03 5.20
C LYS A 83 -3.34 8.74 3.74
N ILE A 84 -2.33 8.50 2.91
CA ILE A 84 -2.50 8.15 1.49
C ILE A 84 -3.34 6.88 1.37
N ASP A 85 -3.00 5.82 2.10
CA ASP A 85 -3.75 4.55 2.08
C ASP A 85 -5.24 4.75 2.43
N ARG A 86 -5.53 5.57 3.45
CA ARG A 86 -6.91 5.89 3.84
C ARG A 86 -7.64 6.69 2.76
N THR A 87 -6.96 7.65 2.13
CA THR A 87 -7.53 8.44 1.04
C THR A 87 -7.80 7.57 -0.18
N GLU A 88 -6.88 6.70 -0.57
CA GLU A 88 -7.08 5.74 -1.67
C GLU A 88 -8.26 4.82 -1.40
N SER A 89 -8.35 4.27 -0.19
CA SER A 89 -9.51 3.46 0.22
C SER A 89 -10.82 4.24 0.15
N SER A 90 -10.85 5.48 0.65
CA SER A 90 -12.05 6.34 0.61
C SER A 90 -12.47 6.66 -0.83
N VAL A 91 -11.51 6.96 -1.71
CA VAL A 91 -11.76 7.19 -3.14
C VAL A 91 -12.28 5.93 -3.81
N GLY A 92 -11.73 4.75 -3.47
CA GLY A 92 -12.22 3.47 -3.94
C GLY A 92 -13.69 3.23 -3.54
N HIS A 93 -14.04 3.49 -2.29
CA HIS A 93 -15.43 3.40 -1.81
C HIS A 93 -16.37 4.38 -2.52
N LEU A 94 -15.96 5.63 -2.71
CA LEU A 94 -16.76 6.62 -3.43
C LEU A 94 -17.00 6.19 -4.88
N LYS A 95 -15.96 5.74 -5.59
CA LYS A 95 -16.11 5.22 -6.96
C LYS A 95 -17.09 4.05 -7.03
N GLY A 96 -17.00 3.10 -6.11
CA GLY A 96 -17.95 1.99 -6.01
C GLY A 96 -19.38 2.48 -5.79
N PHE A 97 -19.58 3.40 -4.85
CA PHE A 97 -20.89 3.99 -4.55
C PHE A 97 -21.51 4.72 -5.75
N PHE A 98 -20.71 5.50 -6.49
CA PHE A 98 -21.20 6.17 -7.71
C PHE A 98 -21.66 5.16 -8.75
N VAL A 99 -20.87 4.12 -9.00
CA VAL A 99 -21.23 3.07 -9.98
C VAL A 99 -22.48 2.32 -9.54
N GLU A 100 -22.60 1.97 -8.26
CA GLU A 100 -23.82 1.35 -7.70
C GLU A 100 -25.05 2.25 -7.91
N THR A 101 -24.89 3.56 -7.67
CA THR A 101 -25.98 4.55 -7.85
C THR A 101 -26.35 4.71 -9.32
N THR A 102 -25.36 4.81 -10.22
CA THR A 102 -25.61 4.91 -11.67
C THR A 102 -26.25 3.63 -12.21
N ALA A 103 -25.80 2.45 -11.77
CA ALA A 103 -26.42 1.18 -12.14
C ALA A 103 -27.89 1.11 -11.69
N ARG A 104 -28.20 1.61 -10.48
CA ARG A 104 -29.59 1.74 -10.00
C ARG A 104 -30.42 2.70 -10.85
N ASN A 105 -29.86 3.86 -11.20
CA ASN A 105 -30.55 4.82 -12.05
C ASN A 105 -30.77 4.30 -13.49
N LYS A 106 -30.00 3.29 -13.90
CA LYS A 106 -30.03 2.67 -15.23
C LYS A 106 -30.63 1.27 -15.26
N GLU A 107 -31.34 0.87 -14.20
CA GLU A 107 -32.00 -0.43 -14.10
C GLU A 107 -32.82 -0.79 -15.35
N ASP A 108 -33.56 0.19 -15.88
CA ASP A 108 -34.37 0.01 -17.09
C ASP A 108 -33.52 -0.31 -18.32
N SER A 109 -32.41 0.41 -18.52
CA SER A 109 -31.49 0.17 -19.63
C SER A 109 -30.80 -1.19 -19.50
N ILE A 110 -30.42 -1.58 -18.29
CA ILE A 110 -29.81 -2.89 -18.02
C ILE A 110 -30.82 -3.99 -18.31
N ALA A 111 -32.05 -3.87 -17.79
CA ALA A 111 -33.11 -4.84 -18.02
C ALA A 111 -33.39 -5.01 -19.51
N LEU A 112 -33.50 -3.91 -20.27
CA LEU A 112 -33.70 -3.93 -21.71
C LEU A 112 -32.58 -4.68 -22.45
N GLN A 113 -31.31 -4.38 -22.15
CA GLN A 113 -30.18 -5.08 -22.75
C GLN A 113 -30.25 -6.59 -22.47
N VAL A 114 -30.56 -6.99 -21.23
CA VAL A 114 -30.67 -8.41 -20.87
C VAL A 114 -31.75 -9.09 -21.69
N GLY A 115 -32.91 -8.48 -21.91
CA GLY A 115 -33.93 -9.12 -22.73
C GLY A 115 -33.65 -9.12 -24.21
N GLU A 116 -33.04 -8.07 -24.76
CA GLU A 116 -32.62 -8.08 -26.17
C GLU A 116 -31.65 -9.23 -26.44
N GLN A 117 -30.68 -9.44 -25.55
CA GLN A 117 -29.69 -10.52 -25.66
C GLN A 117 -30.29 -11.92 -25.46
N ASN A 118 -31.35 -12.05 -24.66
CA ASN A 118 -31.96 -13.34 -24.30
C ASN A 118 -33.33 -13.58 -24.97
N GLY A 119 -33.73 -12.73 -25.93
CA GLY A 119 -35.00 -12.85 -26.63
C GLY A 119 -36.25 -12.64 -25.77
N LEU A 120 -36.12 -11.97 -24.62
CA LEU A 120 -37.25 -11.66 -23.74
C LEU A 120 -38.04 -10.48 -24.30
N ARG A 121 -39.36 -10.64 -24.46
CA ARG A 121 -40.25 -9.56 -24.88
C ARG A 121 -40.82 -8.86 -23.65
N PHE A 122 -40.18 -7.78 -23.24
CA PHE A 122 -40.67 -7.01 -22.11
C PHE A 122 -41.84 -6.12 -22.51
N LEU A 123 -42.92 -6.18 -21.72
CA LEU A 123 -43.81 -5.05 -21.57
C LEU A 123 -43.15 -4.14 -20.53
N PHE A 124 -42.78 -2.92 -20.93
CA PHE A 124 -42.03 -1.89 -20.17
C PHE A 124 -42.58 -1.52 -18.76
N HIS A 125 -43.60 -2.20 -18.24
CA HIS A 125 -44.48 -1.68 -17.21
C HIS A 125 -44.23 -2.29 -15.82
N THR A 126 -43.23 -3.16 -15.63
CA THR A 126 -43.08 -3.87 -14.35
C THR A 126 -41.63 -4.20 -14.00
N LEU A 127 -40.77 -3.19 -13.98
CA LEU A 127 -39.48 -3.28 -13.30
C LEU A 127 -39.70 -2.91 -11.85
N GLN A 128 -39.55 -3.88 -10.96
CA GLN A 128 -39.63 -3.64 -9.52
C GLN A 128 -38.28 -3.94 -8.86
N PRO A 129 -37.60 -2.92 -8.31
CA PRO A 129 -36.41 -3.15 -7.51
C PRO A 129 -36.80 -3.91 -6.25
N VAL A 130 -36.15 -5.05 -6.01
CA VAL A 130 -36.38 -5.83 -4.78
C VAL A 130 -35.66 -5.12 -3.64
N ARG A 131 -36.44 -4.44 -2.79
CA ARG A 131 -35.90 -3.65 -1.67
C ARG A 131 -35.15 -4.56 -0.71
N ARG A 132 -34.11 -4.03 -0.04
CA ARG A 132 -33.37 -4.80 1.00
C ARG A 132 -34.29 -5.35 2.09
N SER A 133 -35.35 -4.63 2.45
CA SER A 133 -36.37 -5.11 3.39
C SER A 133 -37.13 -6.32 2.84
N GLU A 134 -37.52 -6.29 1.56
CA GLU A 134 -38.21 -7.40 0.89
C GLU A 134 -37.30 -8.61 0.71
N ARG A 135 -36.00 -8.41 0.49
CA ARG A 135 -35.01 -9.51 0.51
C ARG A 135 -34.93 -10.16 1.89
N ARG A 136 -34.93 -9.37 2.97
CA ARG A 136 -35.01 -9.90 4.33
C ARG A 136 -36.35 -10.60 4.60
N THR A 137 -37.45 -10.11 4.03
CA THR A 137 -38.76 -10.77 4.11
C THR A 137 -38.77 -12.08 3.34
N PHE A 138 -38.18 -12.13 2.13
CA PHE A 138 -37.91 -13.37 1.40
C PHE A 138 -37.17 -14.38 2.30
N MET A 139 -36.13 -13.91 3.00
CA MET A 139 -35.36 -14.74 3.93
C MET A 139 -36.12 -15.11 5.21
N GLN A 140 -36.99 -14.23 5.74
CA GLN A 140 -37.78 -14.50 6.95
C GLN A 140 -38.92 -15.48 6.67
N VAL A 141 -39.59 -15.35 5.53
CA VAL A 141 -40.61 -16.31 5.07
C VAL A 141 -39.94 -17.68 4.90
N MET A 142 -38.72 -17.73 4.36
CA MET A 142 -37.93 -18.97 4.21
C MET A 142 -37.41 -19.55 5.53
N ARG A 143 -37.21 -18.74 6.58
CA ARG A 143 -36.73 -19.21 7.90
C ARG A 143 -37.86 -19.68 8.82
N ASN A 144 -39.09 -19.27 8.56
CA ASN A 144 -40.26 -19.71 9.31
C ASN A 144 -40.69 -21.14 8.93
N ASP A 145 -40.30 -21.62 7.75
CA ASP A 145 -40.19 -23.06 7.47
C ASP A 145 -38.79 -23.51 7.93
N GLU A 146 -38.71 -24.50 8.82
CA GLU A 146 -37.60 -24.71 9.78
C GLU A 146 -36.18 -25.01 9.23
N LEU A 147 -35.90 -24.88 7.93
CA LEU A 147 -34.56 -25.10 7.38
C LEU A 147 -34.28 -24.12 6.22
N PRO A 148 -33.04 -23.60 6.08
CA PRO A 148 -32.65 -22.93 4.84
C PRO A 148 -32.95 -23.87 3.68
N PRO A 149 -33.36 -23.36 2.50
CA PRO A 149 -33.67 -24.21 1.36
C PRO A 149 -32.48 -25.16 1.15
N PRO A 150 -32.75 -26.48 1.03
CA PRO A 150 -31.71 -27.49 1.12
C PRO A 150 -30.59 -27.19 0.11
N GLY A 151 -29.38 -26.98 0.62
CA GLY A 151 -28.18 -26.74 -0.19
C GLY A 151 -27.59 -25.33 -0.13
N LEU A 152 -28.21 -24.36 0.56
CA LEU A 152 -27.58 -23.05 0.77
C LEU A 152 -26.87 -22.93 2.12
N SER A 153 -25.63 -22.48 2.09
CA SER A 153 -24.83 -22.13 3.28
C SER A 153 -25.17 -20.74 3.82
N ASP A 154 -24.89 -20.49 5.10
CA ASP A 154 -25.06 -19.16 5.72
C ASP A 154 -24.26 -18.07 4.97
N GLY A 155 -23.10 -18.41 4.43
CA GLY A 155 -22.28 -17.48 3.63
C GLY A 155 -22.95 -17.07 2.32
N GLU A 156 -23.65 -17.99 1.67
CA GLU A 156 -24.42 -17.71 0.44
C GLU A 156 -25.63 -16.83 0.72
N ILE A 157 -26.29 -17.04 1.85
CA ILE A 157 -27.38 -16.20 2.32
C ILE A 157 -26.89 -14.76 2.56
N VAL A 158 -25.77 -14.59 3.25
CA VAL A 158 -25.20 -13.26 3.51
C VAL A 158 -24.84 -12.57 2.20
N SER A 159 -24.23 -13.30 1.25
CA SER A 159 -23.92 -12.77 -0.09
C SER A 159 -25.17 -12.29 -0.83
N PHE A 160 -26.25 -13.08 -0.81
CA PHE A 160 -27.50 -12.72 -1.46
C PHE A 160 -28.16 -11.47 -0.87
N VAL A 161 -28.19 -11.36 0.46
CA VAL A 161 -28.71 -10.17 1.15
C VAL A 161 -27.88 -8.93 0.82
N GLN A 162 -26.58 -9.11 0.57
CA GLN A 162 -25.62 -8.07 0.22
C GLN A 162 -25.54 -7.76 -1.28
N ALA A 163 -26.30 -8.45 -2.15
CA ALA A 163 -26.34 -8.14 -3.57
C ALA A 163 -26.58 -6.63 -3.80
N ASP A 164 -25.89 -6.03 -4.75
CA ASP A 164 -25.99 -4.58 -4.95
C ASP A 164 -27.40 -4.22 -5.41
N HIS A 165 -27.90 -4.98 -6.40
CA HIS A 165 -29.24 -4.80 -6.91
C HIS A 165 -29.89 -6.08 -7.43
N ILE A 166 -31.22 -6.16 -7.28
CA ILE A 166 -32.04 -7.23 -7.86
C ILE A 166 -33.26 -6.59 -8.49
N ILE A 167 -33.46 -6.85 -9.77
CA ILE A 167 -34.64 -6.43 -10.51
C ILE A 167 -35.53 -7.65 -10.72
N SER A 168 -36.83 -7.48 -10.58
CA SER A 168 -37.79 -8.46 -11.08
C SER A 168 -38.54 -7.89 -12.28
N ILE A 169 -38.77 -8.75 -13.25
CA ILE A 169 -39.40 -8.47 -14.54
C ILE A 169 -40.54 -9.46 -14.71
N ASP A 170 -41.75 -8.98 -14.96
CA ASP A 170 -42.87 -9.86 -15.32
C ASP A 170 -42.90 -10.06 -16.84
N ASP A 171 -42.55 -11.26 -17.31
CA ASP A 171 -42.74 -11.66 -18.70
C ASP A 171 -44.11 -12.35 -18.84
N SER A 172 -44.95 -11.78 -19.70
CA SER A 172 -46.28 -12.33 -20.02
C SER A 172 -46.27 -13.79 -20.52
N SER A 173 -45.14 -14.27 -21.04
CA SER A 173 -45.00 -15.60 -21.63
C SER A 173 -44.31 -16.62 -20.72
N SER A 174 -43.24 -16.23 -20.02
CA SER A 174 -42.46 -17.12 -19.14
C SER A 174 -42.70 -16.91 -17.65
N GLY A 175 -43.57 -15.97 -17.28
CA GLY A 175 -43.76 -15.56 -15.90
C GLY A 175 -42.64 -14.64 -15.41
N LYS A 176 -42.47 -14.57 -14.10
CA LYS A 176 -41.50 -13.67 -13.48
C LYS A 176 -40.07 -14.10 -13.80
N THR A 177 -39.22 -13.13 -14.10
CA THR A 177 -37.78 -13.28 -14.34
C THR A 177 -37.03 -12.32 -13.44
N TYR A 178 -35.86 -12.70 -12.95
CA TYR A 178 -35.06 -11.85 -12.07
C TYR A 178 -33.70 -11.52 -12.69
N ILE A 179 -33.15 -10.38 -12.34
CA ILE A 179 -31.79 -9.99 -12.71
C ILE A 179 -31.04 -9.65 -11.44
N ALA A 180 -29.96 -10.39 -11.16
CA ALA A 180 -29.02 -10.06 -10.09
C ALA A 180 -27.88 -9.22 -10.66
N ILE A 181 -27.78 -7.97 -10.21
CA ILE A 181 -26.78 -7.01 -10.68
C ILE A 181 -25.73 -6.81 -9.58
N GLU A 182 -24.47 -7.00 -9.94
CA GLU A 182 -23.30 -6.59 -9.16
C GLU A 182 -22.65 -5.37 -9.83
N ALA A 183 -22.53 -4.28 -9.10
CA ALA A 183 -22.06 -3.00 -9.60
C ALA A 183 -20.66 -2.70 -9.06
N SER A 184 -19.69 -2.46 -9.94
CA SER A 184 -18.32 -2.18 -9.53
C SER A 184 -17.62 -1.27 -10.52
N TYR A 185 -16.71 -0.42 -10.03
CA TYR A 185 -15.94 0.46 -10.92
C TYR A 185 -15.09 -0.32 -11.92
N VAL A 186 -14.47 -1.41 -11.46
CA VAL A 186 -13.81 -2.41 -12.31
C VAL A 186 -14.51 -3.74 -12.10
N GLY A 187 -15.24 -4.19 -13.12
CA GLY A 187 -15.83 -5.52 -13.16
C GLY A 187 -14.75 -6.58 -13.27
N ASP A 188 -14.77 -7.52 -12.33
CA ASP A 188 -13.83 -8.64 -12.27
C ASP A 188 -14.55 -9.99 -12.15
N THR A 189 -13.75 -11.07 -12.20
CA THR A 189 -14.25 -12.44 -12.06
C THR A 189 -14.92 -12.68 -10.70
N ARG A 190 -14.49 -11.98 -9.64
CA ARG A 190 -15.10 -12.11 -8.32
C ARG A 190 -16.50 -11.49 -8.30
N GLY A 191 -16.68 -10.30 -8.87
CA GLY A 191 -17.97 -9.65 -9.07
C GLY A 191 -18.90 -10.51 -9.92
N ALA A 192 -18.39 -11.07 -11.03
CA ALA A 192 -19.14 -11.98 -11.88
C ALA A 192 -19.62 -13.22 -11.13
N GLN A 193 -18.74 -13.89 -10.38
CA GLN A 193 -19.10 -15.06 -9.58
C GLN A 193 -20.14 -14.73 -8.50
N ARG A 194 -20.09 -13.52 -7.92
CA ARG A 194 -21.14 -13.04 -7.00
C ARG A 194 -22.47 -12.87 -7.72
N ALA A 195 -22.49 -12.26 -8.90
CA ALA A 195 -23.70 -12.08 -9.70
C ALA A 195 -24.33 -13.44 -10.08
N VAL A 196 -23.52 -14.38 -10.57
CA VAL A 196 -23.93 -15.75 -10.93
C VAL A 196 -24.50 -16.48 -9.72
N ARG A 197 -23.80 -16.43 -8.59
CA ARG A 197 -24.27 -17.04 -7.34
C ARG A 197 -25.61 -16.45 -6.89
N ASN A 198 -25.75 -15.13 -6.93
CA ASN A 198 -26.98 -14.45 -6.54
C ASN A 198 -28.13 -14.82 -7.48
N ALA A 199 -27.91 -14.89 -8.80
CA ALA A 199 -28.89 -15.38 -9.76
C ALA A 199 -29.30 -16.83 -9.42
N ASN A 200 -28.35 -17.75 -9.25
CA ASN A 200 -28.64 -19.14 -8.89
C ASN A 200 -29.46 -19.25 -7.59
N ILE A 201 -29.13 -18.46 -6.57
CA ILE A 201 -29.92 -18.40 -5.33
C ILE A 201 -31.35 -17.96 -5.66
N ILE A 202 -31.55 -16.89 -6.43
CA ILE A 202 -32.90 -16.45 -6.81
C ILE A 202 -33.66 -17.55 -7.55
N ASN A 203 -33.01 -18.24 -8.49
CA ASN A 203 -33.61 -19.35 -9.22
C ASN A 203 -34.10 -20.45 -8.25
N VAL A 204 -33.22 -20.90 -7.35
CA VAL A 204 -33.57 -21.91 -6.33
C VAL A 204 -34.70 -21.45 -5.42
N LEU A 205 -34.70 -20.18 -5.01
CA LEU A 205 -35.68 -19.64 -4.08
C LEU A 205 -37.07 -19.39 -4.71
N THR A 206 -37.12 -19.08 -6.00
CA THR A 206 -38.35 -18.60 -6.66
C THR A 206 -38.89 -19.55 -7.72
N GLY A 207 -38.06 -20.49 -8.19
CA GLY A 207 -38.34 -21.30 -9.38
C GLY A 207 -38.36 -20.50 -10.69
N ALA A 208 -38.11 -19.20 -10.63
CA ALA A 208 -38.11 -18.31 -11.79
C ALA A 208 -36.74 -18.26 -12.48
N ASN A 209 -36.76 -17.94 -13.77
CA ASN A 209 -35.54 -17.65 -14.50
C ASN A 209 -34.82 -16.46 -13.88
N SER A 210 -33.50 -16.53 -13.81
CA SER A 210 -32.68 -15.43 -13.31
C SER A 210 -31.41 -15.28 -14.12
N TYR A 211 -30.98 -14.02 -14.28
CA TYR A 211 -29.78 -13.66 -15.03
C TYR A 211 -28.79 -12.94 -14.12
N ALA A 212 -27.51 -13.22 -14.35
CA ALA A 212 -26.41 -12.55 -13.69
C ALA A 212 -25.92 -11.40 -14.55
N VAL A 213 -25.82 -10.21 -13.98
CA VAL A 213 -25.29 -9.02 -14.64
C VAL A 213 -24.18 -8.43 -13.79
N VAL A 214 -23.09 -8.02 -14.44
CA VAL A 214 -22.10 -7.13 -13.84
C VAL A 214 -22.18 -5.80 -14.55
N ALA A 215 -22.35 -4.72 -13.79
CA ALA A 215 -22.35 -3.36 -14.29
C ALA A 215 -21.09 -2.63 -13.83
N GLY A 216 -20.38 -1.95 -14.73
CA GLY A 216 -19.17 -1.22 -14.36
C GLY A 216 -18.52 -0.41 -15.48
N CYS A 217 -17.52 0.39 -15.13
CA CYS A 217 -16.84 1.27 -16.10
C CYS A 217 -15.71 0.59 -16.86
N HIS A 218 -15.10 -0.41 -16.24
CA HIS A 218 -14.00 -1.18 -16.80
C HIS A 218 -14.25 -2.65 -16.58
N SER A 219 -13.77 -3.49 -17.48
CA SER A 219 -13.80 -4.95 -17.33
C SER A 219 -12.37 -5.48 -17.31
N THR A 220 -12.13 -6.50 -16.49
CA THR A 220 -10.93 -7.33 -16.61
C THR A 220 -11.14 -8.40 -17.68
N ASP A 221 -10.04 -8.94 -18.22
CA ASP A 221 -10.09 -10.01 -19.24
C ASP A 221 -10.91 -11.22 -18.76
N GLY A 222 -10.76 -11.60 -17.49
CA GLY A 222 -11.51 -12.72 -16.93
C GLY A 222 -13.03 -12.48 -16.85
N LEU A 223 -13.48 -11.24 -16.62
CA LEU A 223 -14.90 -10.92 -16.71
C LEU A 223 -15.39 -11.01 -18.16
N PHE A 224 -14.59 -10.51 -19.11
CA PHE A 224 -14.93 -10.56 -20.52
C PHE A 224 -15.07 -12.01 -21.01
N GLU A 225 -14.13 -12.89 -20.64
CA GLU A 225 -14.21 -14.32 -20.94
C GLU A 225 -15.47 -14.99 -20.35
N MET A 226 -15.86 -14.63 -19.12
CA MET A 226 -17.12 -15.13 -18.53
C MET A 226 -18.34 -14.64 -19.31
N ALA A 227 -18.31 -13.41 -19.80
CA ALA A 227 -19.38 -12.85 -20.60
C ALA A 227 -19.49 -13.50 -21.99
N GLU A 228 -18.35 -13.78 -22.65
CA GLU A 228 -18.32 -14.52 -23.92
C GLU A 228 -18.88 -15.95 -23.80
N ARG A 229 -18.67 -16.59 -22.65
CA ARG A 229 -19.27 -17.91 -22.34
C ARG A 229 -20.77 -17.84 -22.00
N GLY A 230 -21.34 -16.64 -21.88
CA GLY A 230 -22.73 -16.44 -21.49
C GLY A 230 -23.02 -16.73 -20.02
N GLU A 231 -21.99 -16.84 -19.17
CA GLU A 231 -22.18 -17.06 -17.73
C GLU A 231 -22.72 -15.81 -17.03
N VAL A 232 -22.38 -14.64 -17.55
CA VAL A 232 -22.75 -13.34 -17.00
C VAL A 232 -22.95 -12.34 -18.14
N ILE A 233 -23.82 -11.35 -17.93
CA ILE A 233 -24.00 -10.26 -18.87
C ILE A 233 -23.18 -9.06 -18.39
N TRP A 234 -22.33 -8.54 -19.26
CA TRP A 234 -21.58 -7.32 -18.99
C TRP A 234 -22.37 -6.09 -19.46
N HIS A 235 -22.56 -5.14 -18.54
CA HIS A 235 -23.12 -3.83 -18.83
C HIS A 235 -22.07 -2.74 -18.57
N LEU A 236 -21.58 -2.12 -19.64
CA LEU A 236 -20.69 -0.98 -19.53
C LEU A 236 -21.46 0.24 -19.03
N VAL A 237 -20.97 0.84 -17.95
CA VAL A 237 -21.39 2.14 -17.43
C VAL A 237 -20.34 3.17 -17.87
N PRO A 238 -20.59 3.97 -18.92
CA PRO A 238 -19.67 5.02 -19.36
C PRO A 238 -19.22 5.94 -18.22
N VAL A 239 -17.93 6.28 -18.18
CA VAL A 239 -17.32 7.08 -17.10
C VAL A 239 -17.90 8.51 -17.04
N ASP A 240 -18.29 9.07 -18.18
CA ASP A 240 -18.93 10.37 -18.30
C ASP A 240 -20.29 10.43 -17.58
N GLU A 241 -20.96 9.29 -17.42
CA GLU A 241 -22.26 9.19 -16.74
C GLU A 241 -22.13 9.06 -15.21
N LEU A 242 -20.92 8.86 -14.67
CA LEU A 242 -20.72 8.89 -13.22
C LEU A 242 -20.77 10.31 -12.64
N ASN A 243 -20.66 11.34 -13.49
CA ASN A 243 -20.59 12.75 -13.09
C ASN A 243 -21.90 13.52 -13.33
N ALA A 244 -22.93 12.87 -13.87
CA ALA A 244 -24.24 13.45 -14.20
C ALA A 244 -25.23 13.30 -13.04
#